data_AF-A0A841T862-F1
#
_entry.id   AF-A0A841T862-F1
#
_cell.length_a   1.000
_cell.length_b   1.000
_cell.length_c   1.000
_cell.angle_alpha   90.00
_cell.angle_beta   90.00
_cell.angle_gamma   90.00
#
_symmetry.space_group_name_H-M   'P 1'
#
loop_
_entity.id
_entity.type
_entity.pdbx_description
1 polymer ?
#
loop_
_entity_poly.entity_id
_entity_poly.type
_entity_poly.pdbx_seq_one_letter_code
_entity_poly.pdbx_strand_id
1 'polypeptide(L)'
;MAQTVRIRRGTKAELTARGALLSGEMGFCTDTKEVYVGDGTSNLFVGRAMSGTYANRPSAASSGRTYYVTSGANSGYLYLDDGTQWIRINAIGISDLTGTLDDVAEGATYGRVLKSDLTAGHVSKLSDGSASASAAEVRAHVDDAAKHRQINDSGASTTELWSAQKIRNEIELAKHNIEPQASVKNQTTVTPPASGNAEGDRYIIPANATGAWAGKQTQIAEWQSGAWVYYPPSVGWTCYVDAEQKVYSWNGTAWVRTGGALQTITAGTGLTGGGQADSVTLNVGGGNGITVAADAISVKAYRGIAVDTNGVAAHIDESSIVYDSANGNRLTVSAIDGGTF
;
A
#
# COMPACT_ATOMS: atom_id res chain seq x y z
N MET A 1 47.56 8.83 -61.96
CA MET A 1 47.84 9.63 -63.18
C MET A 1 46.59 9.54 -64.05
N ALA A 2 45.84 10.61 -64.23
CA ALA A 2 44.61 10.56 -65.03
C ALA A 2 44.98 10.51 -66.52
N GLN A 3 44.57 9.46 -67.23
CA GLN A 3 44.73 9.39 -68.68
C GLN A 3 43.57 10.13 -69.36
N THR A 4 43.87 11.19 -70.10
CA THR A 4 42.87 11.91 -70.90
C THR A 4 42.72 11.23 -72.26
N VAL A 5 41.64 10.47 -72.44
CA VAL A 5 41.29 9.90 -73.74
C VAL A 5 40.67 11.00 -74.61
N ARG A 6 41.27 11.27 -75.77
CA ARG A 6 40.71 12.17 -76.77
C ARG A 6 40.07 11.33 -77.88
N ILE A 7 38.76 11.44 -78.01
CA ILE A 7 38.02 10.85 -79.13
C ILE A 7 38.12 11.74 -80.37
N ARG A 8 37.81 11.19 -81.54
CA ARG A 8 37.77 11.96 -82.77
C ARG A 8 36.67 13.01 -82.67
N ARG A 9 37.01 14.27 -82.96
CA ARG A 9 36.09 15.40 -82.81
C ARG A 9 36.30 16.44 -83.90
N GLY A 10 35.22 17.13 -84.28
CA GLY A 10 35.18 18.16 -85.32
C GLY A 10 33.72 18.58 -85.57
N THR A 11 33.46 19.42 -86.54
CA THR A 11 32.08 19.70 -87.00
C THR A 11 31.48 18.46 -87.69
N LYS A 12 30.15 18.39 -87.83
CA LYS A 12 29.50 17.28 -88.54
C LYS A 12 30.00 17.14 -89.98
N ALA A 13 30.21 18.27 -90.66
CA ALA A 13 30.75 18.29 -92.01
C ALA A 13 32.16 17.69 -92.09
N GLU A 14 33.03 18.02 -91.13
CA GLU A 14 34.38 17.45 -91.04
C GLU A 14 34.37 15.95 -90.75
N LEU A 15 33.43 15.48 -89.93
CA LEU A 15 33.29 14.04 -89.65
C LEU A 15 32.87 13.29 -90.92
N THR A 16 31.88 13.79 -91.66
CA THR A 16 31.43 13.19 -92.92
C THR A 16 32.53 13.18 -93.98
N ALA A 17 33.26 14.29 -94.13
CA ALA A 17 34.34 14.40 -95.12
C ALA A 17 35.52 13.43 -94.87
N ARG A 18 35.68 12.99 -93.62
CA ARG A 18 36.75 12.07 -93.19
C ARG A 18 36.41 10.59 -93.33
N GLY A 19 35.20 10.25 -93.77
CA GLY A 19 34.76 8.87 -93.98
C GLY A 19 34.31 8.16 -92.70
N ALA A 20 34.02 6.86 -92.82
CA ALA A 20 33.56 6.04 -91.72
C ALA A 20 34.65 5.86 -90.64
N LEU A 21 34.23 5.99 -89.39
CA LEU A 21 35.01 5.63 -88.21
C LEU A 21 35.26 4.12 -88.20
N LEU A 22 36.38 3.70 -87.61
CA LEU A 22 36.64 2.27 -87.42
C LEU A 22 35.55 1.63 -86.55
N SER A 23 35.39 0.31 -86.66
CA SER A 23 34.43 -0.43 -85.83
C SER A 23 34.73 -0.18 -84.34
N GLY A 24 33.78 0.42 -83.62
CA GLY A 24 33.88 0.80 -82.21
C GLY A 24 34.56 2.15 -81.93
N GLU A 25 35.05 2.87 -82.95
CA GLU A 25 35.65 4.20 -82.78
C GLU A 25 34.55 5.25 -82.55
N MET A 26 34.74 6.10 -81.53
CA MET A 26 33.79 7.16 -81.18
C MET A 26 34.13 8.48 -81.87
N GLY A 27 33.09 9.12 -82.42
CA GLY A 27 33.14 10.46 -82.99
C GLY A 27 32.23 11.43 -82.25
N PHE A 28 32.68 12.66 -82.04
CA PHE A 28 31.86 13.74 -81.48
C PHE A 28 31.84 14.98 -82.36
N CYS A 29 30.64 15.38 -82.77
CA CYS A 29 30.41 16.58 -83.54
C CYS A 29 30.32 17.80 -82.60
N THR A 30 31.29 18.71 -82.64
CA THR A 30 31.39 19.85 -81.72
C THR A 30 30.33 20.93 -81.95
N ASP A 31 29.77 21.00 -83.16
CA ASP A 31 28.75 21.95 -83.60
C ASP A 31 27.34 21.47 -83.24
N THR A 32 27.00 20.23 -83.60
CA THR A 32 25.67 19.64 -83.46
C THR A 32 25.50 18.84 -82.16
N LYS A 33 26.61 18.65 -81.42
CA LYS A 33 26.71 17.84 -80.20
C LYS A 33 26.35 16.36 -80.42
N GLU A 34 26.35 15.91 -81.66
CA GLU A 34 26.04 14.54 -82.05
C GLU A 34 27.21 13.60 -81.72
N VAL A 35 26.89 12.44 -81.17
CA VAL A 35 27.83 11.36 -80.90
C VAL A 35 27.57 10.26 -81.90
N TYR A 36 28.65 9.72 -82.45
CA TYR A 36 28.64 8.64 -83.41
C TYR A 36 29.56 7.51 -82.97
N VAL A 37 29.23 6.28 -83.37
CA VAL A 37 30.12 5.12 -83.26
C VAL A 37 30.26 4.50 -84.64
N GLY A 38 31.50 4.26 -85.06
CA GLY A 38 31.77 3.56 -86.32
C GLY A 38 31.44 2.08 -86.23
N ASP A 39 30.93 1.50 -87.31
CA ASP A 39 30.88 0.04 -87.52
C ASP A 39 31.97 -0.43 -88.50
N GLY A 40 32.88 0.46 -88.90
CA GLY A 40 33.90 0.22 -89.92
C GLY A 40 33.45 0.53 -91.35
N THR A 41 32.15 0.77 -91.58
CA THR A 41 31.56 1.08 -92.90
C THR A 41 30.71 2.36 -92.88
N SER A 42 30.08 2.68 -91.76
CA SER A 42 29.22 3.85 -91.53
C SER A 42 29.39 4.41 -90.11
N ASN A 43 29.03 5.67 -89.95
CA ASN A 43 28.96 6.32 -88.64
C ASN A 43 27.53 6.20 -88.10
N LEU A 44 27.32 5.32 -87.12
CA LEU A 44 26.01 5.13 -86.49
C LEU A 44 25.74 6.25 -85.50
N PHE A 45 24.61 6.93 -85.66
CA PHE A 45 24.19 7.99 -84.74
C PHE A 45 23.78 7.41 -83.39
N VAL A 46 24.43 7.85 -82.32
CA VAL A 46 24.16 7.38 -80.95
C VAL A 46 23.21 8.32 -80.21
N GLY A 47 23.34 9.63 -80.44
CA GLY A 47 22.53 10.63 -79.75
C GLY A 47 23.21 11.99 -79.74
N ARG A 48 22.66 12.94 -78.97
CA ARG A 48 23.32 14.22 -78.68
C ARG A 48 23.65 14.31 -77.21
N ALA A 49 24.90 14.67 -76.89
CA ALA A 49 25.34 14.90 -75.52
C ALA A 49 25.45 16.40 -75.27
N MET A 50 24.44 16.96 -74.57
CA MET A 50 24.34 18.39 -74.28
C MET A 50 24.46 18.65 -72.79
N SER A 51 24.91 19.85 -72.42
CA SER A 51 25.01 20.26 -71.02
C SER A 51 24.87 21.77 -70.86
N GLY A 52 24.28 22.22 -69.76
CA GLY A 52 24.13 23.65 -69.46
C GLY A 52 23.12 23.89 -68.34
N THR A 53 22.63 25.13 -68.21
CA THR A 53 21.54 25.44 -67.26
C THR A 53 20.23 24.78 -67.69
N TYR A 54 19.30 24.56 -66.76
CA TYR A 54 18.02 23.91 -67.07
C TYR A 54 17.18 24.71 -68.09
N ALA A 55 17.20 26.04 -68.01
CA ALA A 55 16.48 26.93 -68.92
C ALA A 55 17.03 26.90 -70.36
N ASN A 56 18.32 26.56 -70.54
CA ASN A 56 18.96 26.53 -71.86
C ASN A 56 18.76 25.19 -72.59
N ARG A 57 18.04 24.24 -71.98
CA ARG A 57 17.73 22.96 -72.61
C ARG A 57 16.78 23.19 -73.79
N PRO A 58 17.11 22.69 -75.00
CA PRO A 58 16.24 22.85 -76.16
C PRO A 58 14.91 22.10 -75.97
N SER A 59 13.85 22.50 -76.67
CA SER A 59 12.58 21.76 -76.68
C SER A 59 12.78 20.30 -77.09
N ALA A 60 12.08 19.39 -76.44
CA ALA A 60 12.08 17.97 -76.79
C ALA A 60 11.54 17.78 -78.21
N ALA A 61 12.24 16.98 -79.01
CA ALA A 61 11.92 16.82 -80.44
C ALA A 61 12.64 15.62 -81.08
N SER A 62 13.62 15.02 -80.43
CA SER A 62 14.41 13.94 -81.01
C SER A 62 14.78 12.94 -79.94
N SER A 63 14.24 11.73 -80.07
CA SER A 63 14.51 10.64 -79.14
C SER A 63 16.02 10.32 -79.08
N GLY A 64 16.53 10.04 -77.89
CA GLY A 64 17.94 9.65 -77.67
C GLY A 64 18.91 10.81 -77.43
N ARG A 65 18.42 12.07 -77.34
CA ARG A 65 19.26 13.18 -76.86
C ARG A 65 19.36 13.12 -75.34
N THR A 66 20.54 13.40 -74.82
CA THR A 66 20.81 13.53 -73.39
C THR A 66 21.17 14.97 -73.04
N TYR A 67 20.71 15.44 -71.88
CA TYR A 67 21.03 16.77 -71.37
C TYR A 67 21.38 16.71 -69.89
N TYR A 68 22.61 17.06 -69.55
CA TYR A 68 23.07 17.18 -68.16
C TYR A 68 22.97 18.63 -67.68
N VAL A 69 22.23 18.87 -66.60
CA VAL A 69 22.10 20.21 -66.02
C VAL A 69 23.31 20.52 -65.15
N THR A 70 24.09 21.54 -65.51
CA THR A 70 25.37 21.85 -64.85
C THR A 70 25.26 22.85 -63.70
N SER A 71 24.19 23.65 -63.67
CA SER A 71 23.98 24.67 -62.64
C SER A 71 22.54 25.22 -62.65
N GLY A 72 22.14 25.84 -61.53
CA GLY A 72 20.82 26.45 -61.36
C GLY A 72 19.74 25.47 -60.91
N ALA A 73 18.46 25.75 -61.21
CA ALA A 73 17.37 24.83 -60.95
C ALA A 73 17.66 23.48 -61.64
N ASN A 74 17.34 22.37 -60.96
CA ASN A 74 17.55 21.00 -61.45
C ASN A 74 19.04 20.64 -61.71
N SER A 75 20.00 21.35 -61.12
CA SER A 75 21.43 21.03 -61.23
C SER A 75 21.74 19.59 -60.83
N GLY A 76 22.56 18.90 -61.62
CA GLY A 76 22.95 17.51 -61.44
C GLY A 76 22.00 16.50 -62.09
N TYR A 77 20.79 16.89 -62.48
CA TYR A 77 19.89 15.98 -63.17
C TYR A 77 20.31 15.74 -64.62
N LEU A 78 20.20 14.49 -65.03
CA LEU A 78 20.35 14.01 -66.39
C LEU A 78 18.95 13.76 -66.96
N TYR A 79 18.72 14.31 -68.15
CA TYR A 79 17.49 14.12 -68.88
C TYR A 79 17.73 13.36 -70.18
N LEU A 80 16.76 12.53 -70.55
CA LEU A 80 16.66 11.88 -71.85
C LEU A 80 15.46 12.48 -72.59
N ASP A 81 15.67 12.92 -73.82
CA ASP A 81 14.60 13.30 -74.73
C ASP A 81 14.00 12.01 -75.31
N ASP A 82 12.71 11.79 -75.12
CA ASP A 82 11.98 10.65 -75.72
C ASP A 82 11.45 10.95 -77.12
N GLY A 83 11.58 12.20 -77.58
CA GLY A 83 11.02 12.73 -78.83
C GLY A 83 9.85 13.69 -78.61
N THR A 84 9.24 13.67 -77.43
CA THR A 84 8.06 14.47 -77.06
C THR A 84 8.28 15.31 -75.80
N GLN A 85 9.08 14.80 -74.86
CA GLN A 85 9.42 15.47 -73.61
C GLN A 85 10.82 15.06 -73.12
N TRP A 86 11.35 15.86 -72.20
CA TRP A 86 12.56 15.51 -71.47
C TRP A 86 12.21 14.80 -70.18
N ILE A 87 12.48 13.50 -70.13
CA ILE A 87 12.29 12.66 -68.95
C ILE A 87 13.56 12.71 -68.10
N ARG A 88 13.41 12.90 -66.79
CA ARG A 88 14.52 12.81 -65.84
C ARG A 88 14.87 11.33 -65.64
N ILE A 89 16.15 10.99 -65.77
CA ILE A 89 16.61 9.57 -65.76
C ILE A 89 17.58 9.23 -64.63
N ASN A 90 17.85 10.15 -63.71
CA ASN A 90 18.60 9.89 -62.47
C ASN A 90 17.85 10.43 -61.25
N ALA A 91 18.11 9.79 -60.10
CA ALA A 91 17.70 10.26 -58.79
C ALA A 91 18.87 10.95 -58.09
N ILE A 92 18.62 12.07 -57.44
CA ILE A 92 19.62 12.81 -56.64
C ILE A 92 19.12 12.99 -55.21
N GLY A 93 17.80 13.09 -55.03
CA GLY A 93 17.15 13.10 -53.72
C GLY A 93 16.27 11.87 -53.49
N ILE A 94 15.98 11.61 -52.22
CA ILE A 94 15.03 10.55 -51.82
C ILE A 94 13.62 10.80 -52.40
N SER A 95 13.26 12.06 -52.63
CA SER A 95 12.01 12.47 -53.28
C SER A 95 11.89 12.01 -54.74
N ASP A 96 12.98 11.57 -55.35
CA ASP A 96 13.00 11.09 -56.74
C ASP A 96 12.78 9.59 -56.85
N LEU A 97 12.89 8.88 -55.72
CA LEU A 97 12.65 7.45 -55.65
C LEU A 97 11.14 7.20 -55.59
N THR A 98 10.71 6.21 -56.36
CA THR A 98 9.34 5.67 -56.34
C THR A 98 9.36 4.29 -55.69
N GLY A 99 8.25 3.89 -55.05
CA GLY A 99 8.14 2.62 -54.31
C GLY A 99 7.74 2.82 -52.84
N THR A 100 7.70 1.74 -52.06
CA THR A 100 7.51 1.79 -50.60
C THR A 100 8.72 1.25 -49.86
N LEU A 101 8.77 1.42 -48.54
CA LEU A 101 9.81 0.81 -47.71
C LEU A 101 9.81 -0.73 -47.80
N ASP A 102 8.70 -1.33 -48.24
CA ASP A 102 8.58 -2.78 -48.45
C ASP A 102 9.38 -3.28 -49.66
N ASP A 103 9.88 -2.38 -50.51
CA ASP A 103 10.75 -2.72 -51.65
C ASP A 103 12.25 -2.74 -51.26
N VAL A 104 12.59 -2.34 -50.03
CA VAL A 104 13.98 -2.31 -49.52
C VAL A 104 14.26 -3.59 -48.73
N ALA A 105 15.39 -4.25 -49.00
CA ALA A 105 15.82 -5.43 -48.24
C ALA A 105 16.19 -5.07 -46.79
N GLU A 106 16.01 -6.03 -45.88
CA GLU A 106 16.42 -5.93 -44.48
C GLU A 106 17.92 -5.61 -44.37
N GLY A 107 18.29 -4.66 -43.50
CA GLY A 107 19.68 -4.32 -43.22
C GLY A 107 20.32 -5.27 -42.20
N ALA A 108 21.65 -5.29 -42.13
CA ALA A 108 22.39 -6.08 -41.13
C ALA A 108 22.23 -5.56 -39.68
N THR A 109 21.83 -4.29 -39.50
CA THR A 109 21.70 -3.63 -38.18
C THR A 109 20.24 -3.31 -37.82
N TYR A 110 19.42 -2.93 -38.80
CA TYR A 110 18.02 -2.60 -38.59
C TYR A 110 17.19 -3.29 -39.66
N GLY A 111 16.15 -3.99 -39.20
CA GLY A 111 15.15 -4.55 -40.06
C GLY A 111 13.92 -3.66 -40.27
N ARG A 112 13.04 -4.01 -41.21
CA ARG A 112 11.71 -3.44 -41.36
C ARG A 112 10.81 -3.99 -40.26
N VAL A 113 9.98 -3.12 -39.70
CA VAL A 113 8.91 -3.58 -38.81
C VAL A 113 7.81 -4.19 -39.67
N LEU A 114 7.45 -5.45 -39.41
CA LEU A 114 6.43 -6.14 -40.20
C LEU A 114 5.10 -5.37 -40.14
N LYS A 115 4.41 -5.25 -41.28
CA LYS A 115 3.09 -4.61 -41.36
C LYS A 115 2.03 -5.29 -40.48
N SER A 116 2.23 -6.56 -40.10
CA SER A 116 1.39 -7.25 -39.12
C SER A 116 1.50 -6.69 -37.70
N ASP A 117 2.60 -6.01 -37.39
CA ASP A 117 2.94 -5.53 -36.05
C ASP A 117 2.60 -4.03 -35.89
N LEU A 118 2.19 -3.37 -36.98
CA LEU A 118 1.80 -1.96 -37.04
C LEU A 118 0.43 -1.77 -37.71
N THR A 119 -0.49 -1.04 -37.07
CA THR A 119 -1.77 -0.61 -37.65
C THR A 119 -1.89 0.91 -37.56
N ALA A 120 -2.09 1.58 -38.69
CA ALA A 120 -2.20 3.05 -38.76
C ALA A 120 -1.02 3.80 -38.09
N GLY A 121 0.17 3.22 -38.10
CA GLY A 121 1.37 3.80 -37.46
C GLY A 121 1.50 3.52 -35.95
N HIS A 122 0.57 2.77 -35.35
CA HIS A 122 0.63 2.34 -33.96
C HIS A 122 1.02 0.87 -33.85
N VAL A 123 1.74 0.51 -32.80
CA VAL A 123 2.08 -0.89 -32.50
C VAL A 123 0.78 -1.66 -32.23
N SER A 124 0.48 -2.65 -33.08
CA SER A 124 -0.71 -3.51 -32.94
C SER A 124 -0.40 -4.84 -32.26
N LYS A 125 0.89 -5.20 -32.15
CA LYS A 125 1.35 -6.46 -31.58
C LYS A 125 2.71 -6.27 -30.89
N LEU A 126 2.84 -6.83 -29.70
CA LEU A 126 4.12 -7.02 -29.02
C LEU A 126 4.62 -8.43 -29.32
N SER A 127 5.85 -8.58 -29.80
CA SER A 127 6.45 -9.89 -30.05
C SER A 127 7.96 -9.85 -29.81
N ASP A 128 8.49 -10.94 -29.28
CA ASP A 128 9.93 -11.19 -29.13
C ASP A 128 10.47 -12.17 -30.19
N GLY A 129 9.65 -12.49 -31.21
CA GLY A 129 9.96 -13.46 -32.26
C GLY A 129 9.54 -14.90 -31.94
N SER A 130 9.14 -15.21 -30.69
CA SER A 130 8.62 -16.53 -30.29
C SER A 130 7.23 -16.42 -29.67
N ALA A 131 7.08 -15.56 -28.68
CA ALA A 131 5.80 -15.21 -28.08
C ALA A 131 5.28 -13.90 -28.66
N SER A 132 3.95 -13.76 -28.66
CA SER A 132 3.33 -12.49 -29.03
C SER A 132 1.98 -12.28 -28.38
N ALA A 133 1.66 -11.01 -28.15
CA ALA A 133 0.35 -10.57 -27.72
C ALA A 133 -0.08 -9.35 -28.55
N SER A 134 -1.33 -9.35 -29.00
CA SER A 134 -1.96 -8.18 -29.60
C SER A 134 -2.16 -7.08 -28.55
N ALA A 135 -2.27 -5.84 -29.02
CA ALA A 135 -2.59 -4.72 -28.14
C ALA A 135 -3.92 -4.92 -27.37
N ALA A 136 -4.88 -5.66 -27.95
CA ALA A 136 -6.14 -6.00 -27.31
C ALA A 136 -5.96 -7.00 -26.16
N GLU A 137 -5.14 -8.05 -26.34
CA GLU A 137 -4.85 -9.04 -25.29
C GLU A 137 -4.10 -8.41 -24.12
N VAL A 138 -3.12 -7.54 -24.40
CA VAL A 138 -2.39 -6.80 -23.36
C VAL A 138 -3.35 -5.90 -22.59
N ARG A 139 -4.23 -5.18 -23.28
CA ARG A 139 -5.23 -4.32 -22.64
C ARG A 139 -6.19 -5.12 -21.76
N ALA A 140 -6.69 -6.26 -22.25
CA ALA A 140 -7.55 -7.14 -21.48
C ALA A 140 -6.87 -7.70 -20.22
N HIS A 141 -5.55 -7.92 -20.24
CA HIS A 141 -4.80 -8.27 -19.03
C HIS A 141 -4.70 -7.09 -18.07
N VAL A 142 -4.27 -5.91 -18.55
CA VAL A 142 -4.04 -4.72 -17.72
C VAL A 142 -5.34 -4.22 -17.07
N ASP A 143 -6.46 -4.33 -17.78
CA ASP A 143 -7.77 -3.90 -17.28
C ASP A 143 -8.42 -4.94 -16.35
N ASP A 144 -7.92 -6.18 -16.34
CA ASP A 144 -8.41 -7.24 -15.45
C ASP A 144 -7.72 -7.17 -14.08
N ALA A 145 -8.36 -6.45 -13.18
CA ALA A 145 -7.87 -6.25 -11.83
C ALA A 145 -7.74 -7.57 -11.02
N ALA A 146 -8.42 -8.66 -11.41
CA ALA A 146 -8.29 -9.97 -10.76
C ALA A 146 -6.98 -10.69 -11.12
N LYS A 147 -6.36 -10.34 -12.26
CA LYS A 147 -5.00 -10.80 -12.61
C LYS A 147 -3.91 -10.00 -11.90
N HIS A 148 -4.27 -8.87 -11.31
CA HIS A 148 -3.35 -8.01 -10.59
C HIS A 148 -3.41 -8.31 -9.08
N ARG A 149 -2.28 -8.12 -8.39
CA ARG A 149 -2.27 -8.26 -6.92
C ARG A 149 -2.99 -7.07 -6.30
N GLN A 150 -4.18 -7.33 -5.75
CA GLN A 150 -4.99 -6.32 -5.06
C GLN A 150 -4.73 -6.34 -3.56
N ILE A 151 -4.70 -5.16 -2.94
CA ILE A 151 -4.74 -5.03 -1.48
C ILE A 151 -6.19 -5.21 -1.05
N ASN A 152 -6.45 -6.19 -0.18
CA ASN A 152 -7.78 -6.50 0.35
C ASN A 152 -7.75 -6.56 1.88
N ASP A 153 -8.00 -5.43 2.55
CA ASP A 153 -7.97 -5.35 4.02
C ASP A 153 -9.14 -6.07 4.72
N SER A 154 -10.20 -6.44 3.99
CA SER A 154 -11.31 -7.26 4.51
C SER A 154 -11.13 -8.76 4.23
N GLY A 155 -10.11 -9.12 3.46
CA GLY A 155 -9.79 -10.49 3.11
C GLY A 155 -9.29 -11.31 4.31
N ALA A 156 -9.56 -12.62 4.30
CA ALA A 156 -9.11 -13.57 5.32
C ALA A 156 -8.45 -14.82 4.73
N SER A 157 -8.34 -14.92 3.39
CA SER A 157 -7.69 -16.05 2.72
C SER A 157 -6.17 -15.96 2.83
N THR A 158 -5.50 -17.12 2.84
CA THR A 158 -4.04 -17.24 2.94
C THR A 158 -3.28 -16.67 1.74
N THR A 159 -3.98 -16.37 0.64
CA THR A 159 -3.38 -15.82 -0.59
C THR A 159 -3.66 -14.33 -0.79
N GLU A 160 -4.36 -13.68 0.13
CA GLU A 160 -4.68 -12.27 0.04
C GLU A 160 -3.55 -11.39 0.60
N LEU A 161 -3.44 -10.19 0.06
CA LEU A 161 -2.47 -9.19 0.50
C LEU A 161 -3.19 -8.11 1.29
N TRP A 162 -2.71 -7.84 2.49
CA TRP A 162 -3.19 -6.76 3.34
C TRP A 162 -2.30 -5.53 3.23
N SER A 163 -2.87 -4.37 3.52
CA SER A 163 -2.14 -3.13 3.66
C SER A 163 -1.18 -3.20 4.85
N ALA A 164 -0.09 -2.42 4.79
CA ALA A 164 0.84 -2.31 5.92
C ALA A 164 0.13 -1.83 7.21
N GLN A 165 -0.93 -1.03 7.09
CA GLN A 165 -1.72 -0.60 8.25
C GLN A 165 -2.46 -1.77 8.89
N LYS A 166 -3.16 -2.58 8.10
CA LYS A 166 -3.88 -3.77 8.59
C LYS A 166 -2.91 -4.77 9.22
N ILE A 167 -1.80 -5.06 8.55
CA ILE A 167 -0.75 -5.96 9.09
C ILE A 167 -0.24 -5.43 10.43
N ARG A 168 0.07 -4.14 10.54
CA ARG A 168 0.48 -3.54 11.82
C ARG A 168 -0.60 -3.70 12.88
N ASN A 169 -1.87 -3.42 12.56
CA ASN A 169 -2.95 -3.56 13.52
C ASN A 169 -3.06 -5.00 14.04
N GLU A 170 -3.08 -6.00 13.15
CA GLU A 170 -3.17 -7.42 13.54
C GLU A 170 -1.96 -7.87 14.37
N ILE A 171 -0.76 -7.43 13.97
CA ILE A 171 0.47 -7.73 14.71
C ILE A 171 0.47 -7.04 16.08
N GLU A 172 0.06 -5.78 16.16
CA GLU A 172 -0.02 -5.08 17.44
C GLU A 172 -1.11 -5.67 18.35
N LEU A 173 -2.25 -6.09 17.81
CA LEU A 173 -3.25 -6.84 18.57
C LEU A 173 -2.64 -8.14 19.12
N ALA A 174 -1.94 -8.91 18.28
CA ALA A 174 -1.29 -10.15 18.69
C ALA A 174 -0.12 -9.96 19.69
N LYS A 175 0.55 -8.79 19.70
CA LYS A 175 1.76 -8.54 20.52
C LYS A 175 1.48 -8.06 21.95
N HIS A 176 0.33 -7.44 22.22
CA HIS A 176 0.06 -6.88 23.54
C HIS A 176 -0.50 -7.96 24.49
N ASN A 177 0.41 -8.61 25.22
CA ASN A 177 0.22 -9.60 26.30
C ASN A 177 -0.64 -9.15 27.52
N ILE A 178 -1.50 -8.14 27.36
CA ILE A 178 -2.51 -7.71 28.33
C ILE A 178 -3.77 -7.41 27.54
N GLU A 179 -4.56 -8.43 27.21
CA GLU A 179 -5.88 -8.21 26.61
C GLU A 179 -6.94 -8.23 27.72
N PRO A 180 -7.66 -7.11 27.90
CA PRO A 180 -9.10 -7.20 28.05
C PRO A 180 -9.62 -7.91 26.80
N GLN A 181 -9.93 -9.20 26.94
CA GLN A 181 -10.89 -9.88 26.10
C GLN A 181 -12.04 -8.93 25.79
N ALA A 182 -12.53 -8.95 24.55
CA ALA A 182 -13.77 -8.27 24.19
C ALA A 182 -14.85 -8.56 25.24
N SER A 183 -15.69 -7.56 25.52
CA SER A 183 -16.65 -7.67 26.62
C SER A 183 -17.54 -8.89 26.48
N VAL A 184 -17.92 -9.46 27.62
CA VAL A 184 -18.89 -10.52 27.70
C VAL A 184 -20.20 -9.94 28.20
N LYS A 185 -21.32 -10.40 27.65
CA LYS A 185 -22.65 -9.92 28.04
C LYS A 185 -22.92 -10.14 29.52
N ASN A 186 -22.63 -11.34 30.02
CA ASN A 186 -22.70 -11.69 31.44
C ASN A 186 -21.90 -12.97 31.74
N GLN A 187 -21.86 -13.35 33.02
CA GLN A 187 -21.25 -14.59 33.53
C GLN A 187 -22.24 -15.52 34.25
N THR A 188 -23.55 -15.28 34.14
CA THR A 188 -24.60 -15.94 34.94
C THR A 188 -25.57 -16.76 34.11
N THR A 189 -25.53 -16.64 32.78
CA THR A 189 -26.41 -17.41 31.89
C THR A 189 -26.04 -18.89 31.92
N VAL A 190 -26.96 -19.74 32.38
CA VAL A 190 -26.69 -21.19 32.57
C VAL A 190 -27.00 -22.05 31.36
N THR A 191 -27.83 -21.57 30.43
CA THR A 191 -28.15 -22.29 29.19
C THR A 191 -27.92 -21.33 28.02
N PRO A 192 -27.19 -21.75 26.96
CA PRO A 192 -26.97 -20.89 25.81
C PRO A 192 -28.29 -20.40 25.21
N PRO A 193 -28.40 -19.13 24.81
CA PRO A 193 -29.57 -18.67 24.09
C PRO A 193 -29.79 -19.49 22.81
N ALA A 194 -31.01 -20.02 22.64
CA ALA A 194 -31.35 -20.92 21.54
C ALA A 194 -31.57 -20.20 20.20
N SER A 195 -31.78 -18.88 20.22
CA SER A 195 -32.04 -18.04 19.04
C SER A 195 -31.65 -16.60 19.32
N GLY A 196 -31.44 -15.81 18.27
CA GLY A 196 -31.16 -14.37 18.39
C GLY A 196 -29.73 -14.03 18.79
N ASN A 197 -28.79 -14.98 18.64
CA ASN A 197 -27.37 -14.72 18.85
C ASN A 197 -26.82 -13.93 17.66
N ALA A 198 -26.17 -12.80 17.93
CA ALA A 198 -25.43 -12.02 16.95
C ALA A 198 -23.98 -12.49 16.87
N GLU A 199 -23.33 -12.29 15.72
CA GLU A 199 -21.90 -12.58 15.57
C GLU A 199 -21.09 -11.78 16.60
N GLY A 200 -20.21 -12.47 17.33
CA GLY A 200 -19.41 -11.87 18.40
C GLY A 200 -20.13 -11.77 19.76
N ASP A 201 -21.32 -12.35 19.94
CA ASP A 201 -21.94 -12.45 21.25
C ASP A 201 -21.08 -13.33 22.19
N ARG A 202 -20.72 -12.80 23.36
CA ARG A 202 -19.81 -13.49 24.31
C ARG A 202 -20.39 -13.65 25.70
N TYR A 203 -20.05 -14.77 26.36
CA TYR A 203 -20.44 -15.09 27.74
C TYR A 203 -19.32 -15.81 28.48
N ILE A 204 -19.15 -15.56 29.78
CA ILE A 204 -18.42 -16.50 30.65
C ILE A 204 -19.40 -17.60 31.06
N ILE A 205 -19.00 -18.86 30.85
CA ILE A 205 -19.86 -20.00 31.19
C ILE A 205 -19.83 -20.25 32.71
N PRO A 206 -20.98 -20.21 33.42
CA PRO A 206 -21.04 -20.45 34.86
C PRO A 206 -20.83 -21.92 35.22
N ALA A 207 -20.56 -22.19 36.50
CA ALA A 207 -20.24 -23.54 37.00
C ALA A 207 -21.35 -24.58 36.76
N ASN A 208 -22.61 -24.14 36.80
CA ASN A 208 -23.82 -24.96 36.65
C ASN A 208 -24.42 -24.89 35.24
N ALA A 209 -23.59 -24.64 34.22
CA ALA A 209 -24.05 -24.56 32.84
C ALA A 209 -24.63 -25.89 32.32
N THR A 210 -25.60 -25.77 31.43
CA THR A 210 -26.40 -26.84 30.83
C THR A 210 -26.45 -26.71 29.31
N GLY A 211 -27.06 -27.69 28.63
CA GLY A 211 -27.17 -27.68 27.17
C GLY A 211 -25.79 -27.74 26.51
N ALA A 212 -25.60 -26.98 25.43
CA ALA A 212 -24.32 -26.95 24.70
C ALA A 212 -23.14 -26.41 25.53
N TRP A 213 -23.41 -25.71 26.65
CA TRP A 213 -22.36 -25.20 27.56
C TRP A 213 -22.00 -26.18 28.69
N ALA A 214 -22.67 -27.33 28.81
CA ALA A 214 -22.37 -28.32 29.84
C ALA A 214 -20.92 -28.84 29.69
N GLY A 215 -20.17 -28.86 30.81
CA GLY A 215 -18.76 -29.29 30.82
C GLY A 215 -17.76 -28.25 30.29
N LYS A 216 -18.21 -27.02 30.01
CA LYS A 216 -17.38 -25.91 29.51
C LYS A 216 -17.29 -24.75 30.50
N GLN A 217 -17.48 -25.03 31.79
CA GLN A 217 -17.41 -24.04 32.87
C GLN A 217 -16.14 -23.19 32.75
N THR A 218 -16.26 -21.92 33.13
CA THR A 218 -15.21 -20.90 33.15
C THR A 218 -14.64 -20.47 31.79
N GLN A 219 -14.96 -21.17 30.71
CA GLN A 219 -14.56 -20.77 29.36
C GLN A 219 -15.38 -19.57 28.89
N ILE A 220 -14.81 -18.78 27.98
CA ILE A 220 -15.58 -17.78 27.23
C ILE A 220 -16.22 -18.50 26.04
N ALA A 221 -17.54 -18.43 25.95
CA ALA A 221 -18.30 -18.83 24.77
C ALA A 221 -18.48 -17.62 23.87
N GLU A 222 -18.23 -17.78 22.56
CA GLU A 222 -18.45 -16.75 21.55
C GLU A 222 -19.27 -17.31 20.39
N TRP A 223 -20.26 -16.55 19.92
CA TRP A 223 -21.06 -16.92 18.77
C TRP A 223 -20.33 -16.53 17.49
N GLN A 224 -19.89 -17.53 16.71
CA GLN A 224 -19.21 -17.32 15.44
C GLN A 224 -19.78 -18.24 14.36
N SER A 225 -20.11 -17.68 13.19
CA SER A 225 -20.53 -18.42 12.00
C SER A 225 -21.65 -19.44 12.27
N GLY A 226 -22.57 -19.10 13.18
CA GLY A 226 -23.73 -19.94 13.53
C GLY A 226 -23.48 -21.03 14.59
N ALA A 227 -22.33 -21.01 15.28
CA ALA A 227 -22.03 -21.95 16.36
C ALA A 227 -21.32 -21.26 17.54
N TRP A 228 -21.36 -21.92 18.72
CA TRP A 228 -20.57 -21.49 19.88
C TRP A 228 -19.14 -22.01 19.76
N VAL A 229 -18.18 -21.09 19.76
CA VAL A 229 -16.75 -21.36 19.91
C VAL A 229 -16.36 -21.12 21.37
N TYR A 230 -15.48 -21.95 21.91
CA TYR A 230 -15.11 -21.92 23.33
C TYR A 230 -13.62 -21.66 23.53
N TYR A 231 -13.30 -20.73 24.42
CA TYR A 231 -11.94 -20.32 24.72
C TYR A 231 -11.59 -20.64 26.17
N PRO A 232 -10.69 -21.62 26.43
CA PRO A 232 -10.14 -21.87 27.75
C PRO A 232 -9.30 -20.68 28.23
N PRO A 233 -9.58 -20.10 29.40
CA PRO A 233 -8.86 -18.92 29.86
C PRO A 233 -7.44 -19.23 30.31
N SER A 234 -6.49 -18.35 29.98
CA SER A 234 -5.12 -18.39 30.50
C SER A 234 -4.92 -17.37 31.61
N VAL A 235 -4.04 -17.66 32.58
CA VAL A 235 -3.79 -16.79 33.74
C VAL A 235 -3.44 -15.39 33.26
N GLY A 236 -4.08 -14.37 33.83
CA GLY A 236 -3.88 -12.97 33.47
C GLY A 236 -4.81 -12.44 32.36
N TRP A 237 -5.60 -13.30 31.70
CA TRP A 237 -6.68 -12.82 30.83
C TRP A 237 -7.63 -11.92 31.59
N THR A 238 -8.03 -10.80 31.00
CA THR A 238 -9.02 -9.90 31.61
C THR A 238 -10.22 -9.76 30.69
N CYS A 239 -11.42 -9.44 31.18
CA CYS A 239 -12.60 -9.17 30.36
C CYS A 239 -13.53 -8.19 31.09
N TYR A 240 -14.27 -7.38 30.33
CA TYR A 240 -15.35 -6.57 30.89
C TYR A 240 -16.67 -7.33 30.85
N VAL A 241 -17.41 -7.37 31.96
CA VAL A 241 -18.73 -8.02 32.06
C VAL A 241 -19.81 -6.94 31.99
N ASP A 242 -20.51 -6.85 30.86
CA ASP A 242 -21.43 -5.75 30.54
C ASP A 242 -22.59 -5.65 31.53
N ALA A 243 -23.22 -6.78 31.88
CA ALA A 243 -24.33 -6.81 32.84
C ALA A 243 -23.95 -6.31 34.25
N GLU A 244 -22.66 -6.33 34.60
CA GLU A 244 -22.17 -5.91 35.91
C GLU A 244 -21.38 -4.60 35.89
N GLN A 245 -21.02 -4.12 34.70
CA GLN A 245 -20.17 -2.96 34.46
C GLN A 245 -18.79 -3.06 35.17
N LYS A 246 -18.19 -4.27 35.16
CA LYS A 246 -16.98 -4.61 35.94
C LYS A 246 -15.95 -5.37 35.11
N VAL A 247 -14.67 -5.18 35.43
CA VAL A 247 -13.56 -5.97 34.88
C VAL A 247 -13.30 -7.20 35.74
N TYR A 248 -13.11 -8.34 35.10
CA TYR A 248 -12.73 -9.61 35.70
C TYR A 248 -11.41 -10.09 35.09
N SER A 249 -10.59 -10.80 35.87
CA SER A 249 -9.35 -11.41 35.42
C SER A 249 -9.29 -12.88 35.83
N TRP A 250 -8.76 -13.73 34.96
CA TRP A 250 -8.57 -15.14 35.27
C TRP A 250 -7.33 -15.35 36.15
N ASN A 251 -7.53 -15.86 37.37
CA ASN A 251 -6.43 -16.11 38.32
C ASN A 251 -5.82 -17.51 38.22
N GLY A 252 -6.24 -18.32 37.24
CA GLY A 252 -5.86 -19.74 37.09
C GLY A 252 -6.89 -20.73 37.58
N THR A 253 -7.85 -20.30 38.40
CA THR A 253 -8.92 -21.16 38.95
C THR A 253 -10.31 -20.57 38.81
N ALA A 254 -10.43 -19.24 38.81
CA ALA A 254 -11.69 -18.51 38.67
C ALA A 254 -11.49 -17.15 37.98
N TRP A 255 -12.57 -16.65 37.38
CA TRP A 255 -12.68 -15.24 36.99
C TRP A 255 -12.91 -14.41 38.24
N VAL A 256 -11.94 -13.58 38.61
CA VAL A 256 -12.00 -12.72 39.79
C VAL A 256 -12.08 -11.26 39.38
N ARG A 257 -12.95 -10.50 40.03
CA ARG A 257 -13.08 -9.07 39.76
C ARG A 257 -11.75 -8.36 39.99
N THR A 258 -11.31 -7.55 39.05
CA THR A 258 -10.03 -6.82 39.08
C THR A 258 -10.28 -5.34 38.82
N GLY A 259 -9.53 -4.45 39.48
CA GLY A 259 -9.66 -2.99 39.29
C GLY A 259 -10.20 -2.20 40.47
N GLY A 260 -10.43 -2.82 41.64
CA GLY A 260 -10.41 -2.11 42.91
C GLY A 260 -9.02 -2.22 43.51
N ALA A 261 -8.47 -1.16 44.13
CA ALA A 261 -7.28 -1.31 44.95
C ALA A 261 -7.57 -2.38 46.02
N LEU A 262 -6.94 -3.56 45.92
CA LEU A 262 -7.04 -4.60 46.93
C LEU A 262 -6.26 -4.14 48.16
N GLN A 263 -6.89 -3.30 48.98
CA GLN A 263 -6.42 -3.02 50.32
C GLN A 263 -7.02 -4.09 51.22
N THR A 264 -6.26 -5.14 51.52
CA THR A 264 -6.59 -6.03 52.62
C THR A 264 -6.43 -5.23 53.92
N ILE A 265 -7.53 -4.71 54.46
CA ILE A 265 -7.53 -4.07 55.77
C ILE A 265 -7.66 -5.17 56.83
N THR A 266 -6.55 -5.47 57.50
CA THR A 266 -6.54 -6.37 58.66
C THR A 266 -6.82 -5.53 59.91
N ALA A 267 -7.93 -5.79 60.60
CA ALA A 267 -8.25 -5.14 61.86
C ALA A 267 -7.37 -5.70 62.99
N GLY A 268 -6.70 -4.82 63.75
CA GLY A 268 -5.90 -5.20 64.94
C GLY A 268 -6.77 -5.46 66.18
N THR A 269 -6.19 -5.76 67.34
CA THR A 269 -6.91 -6.22 68.55
C THR A 269 -8.00 -5.30 69.12
N GLY A 270 -8.06 -4.03 68.70
CA GLY A 270 -9.10 -3.06 69.10
C GLY A 270 -10.16 -2.77 68.03
N LEU A 271 -9.98 -3.26 66.81
CA LEU A 271 -10.95 -3.17 65.72
C LEU A 271 -11.39 -4.59 65.34
N THR A 272 -12.68 -4.76 65.06
CA THR A 272 -13.26 -6.00 64.53
C THR A 272 -13.90 -5.69 63.18
N GLY A 273 -14.18 -6.72 62.38
CA GLY A 273 -14.65 -6.54 61.01
C GLY A 273 -13.51 -6.57 59.99
N GLY A 274 -13.72 -5.93 58.84
CA GLY A 274 -12.88 -6.02 57.66
C GLY A 274 -13.73 -5.95 56.38
N GLY A 275 -13.09 -6.17 55.23
CA GLY A 275 -13.79 -6.19 53.94
C GLY A 275 -12.81 -6.35 52.78
N GLN A 276 -13.33 -6.73 51.61
CA GLN A 276 -12.61 -6.66 50.35
C GLN A 276 -13.40 -5.77 49.38
N ALA A 277 -12.69 -4.89 48.67
CA ALA A 277 -13.25 -3.98 47.66
C ALA A 277 -14.32 -2.99 48.19
N ASP A 278 -15.46 -2.85 47.49
CA ASP A 278 -16.35 -1.67 47.50
C ASP A 278 -17.03 -1.35 48.85
N SER A 279 -16.99 -2.25 49.83
CA SER A 279 -17.50 -1.99 51.17
C SER A 279 -16.56 -2.56 52.23
N VAL A 280 -16.02 -1.67 53.07
CA VAL A 280 -15.19 -2.02 54.22
C VAL A 280 -15.90 -1.52 55.47
N THR A 281 -16.21 -2.43 56.38
CA THR A 281 -16.78 -2.09 57.69
C THR A 281 -15.78 -2.42 58.78
N LEU A 282 -15.31 -1.39 59.49
CA LEU A 282 -14.46 -1.53 60.67
C LEU A 282 -15.30 -1.15 61.89
N ASN A 283 -15.41 -2.07 62.84
CA ASN A 283 -16.12 -1.88 64.09
C ASN A 283 -15.09 -1.71 65.22
N VAL A 284 -15.32 -0.80 66.16
CA VAL A 284 -14.48 -0.72 67.38
C VAL A 284 -15.03 -1.67 68.43
N GLY A 285 -14.18 -2.45 69.08
CA GLY A 285 -14.61 -3.34 70.18
C GLY A 285 -14.92 -2.54 71.44
N GLY A 286 -16.19 -2.50 71.89
CA GLY A 286 -16.57 -1.75 73.09
C GLY A 286 -16.09 -2.34 74.42
N GLY A 287 -15.80 -3.63 74.50
CA GLY A 287 -15.44 -4.27 75.79
C GLY A 287 -16.45 -3.95 76.92
N ASN A 288 -16.04 -4.15 78.18
CA ASN A 288 -16.85 -3.72 79.32
C ASN A 288 -16.38 -2.33 79.80
N GLY A 289 -17.22 -1.31 79.64
CA GLY A 289 -16.90 0.07 80.05
C GLY A 289 -16.82 1.09 78.91
N ILE A 290 -16.72 0.65 77.65
CA ILE A 290 -16.82 1.52 76.47
C ILE A 290 -18.07 1.10 75.67
N THR A 291 -18.83 2.08 75.22
CA THR A 291 -19.94 1.89 74.29
C THR A 291 -19.52 2.47 72.94
N VAL A 292 -19.68 1.67 71.89
CA VAL A 292 -19.41 2.08 70.50
C VAL A 292 -20.73 2.04 69.75
N ALA A 293 -21.22 3.21 69.35
CA ALA A 293 -22.37 3.40 68.47
C ALA A 293 -21.89 3.62 67.02
N ALA A 294 -22.83 3.75 66.07
CA ALA A 294 -22.51 3.94 64.66
C ALA A 294 -21.73 5.24 64.39
N ASP A 295 -21.95 6.28 65.21
CA ASP A 295 -21.43 7.64 65.05
C ASP A 295 -20.80 8.22 66.34
N ALA A 296 -20.73 7.45 67.42
CA ALA A 296 -20.20 7.92 68.71
C ALA A 296 -19.48 6.81 69.49
N ILE A 297 -18.47 7.21 70.25
CA ILE A 297 -17.82 6.37 71.27
C ILE A 297 -17.98 7.05 72.62
N SER A 298 -18.48 6.34 73.61
CA SER A 298 -18.67 6.84 74.96
C SER A 298 -18.16 5.85 76.00
N VAL A 299 -17.88 6.33 77.21
CA VAL A 299 -17.56 5.47 78.33
C VAL A 299 -18.77 5.31 79.24
N LYS A 300 -18.87 4.16 79.90
CA LYS A 300 -19.91 3.88 80.87
C LYS A 300 -19.41 4.27 82.26
N ALA A 301 -20.12 5.19 82.92
CA ALA A 301 -19.87 5.50 84.31
C ALA A 301 -19.97 4.23 85.18
N TYR A 302 -18.98 4.03 86.05
CA TYR A 302 -18.98 2.94 87.01
C TYR A 302 -18.29 3.38 88.30
N ARG A 303 -18.90 3.03 89.45
CA ARG A 303 -18.41 3.22 90.83
C ARG A 303 -17.36 4.34 91.00
N GLY A 304 -17.84 5.54 91.32
CA GLY A 304 -16.97 6.68 91.64
C GLY A 304 -16.39 7.38 90.40
N ILE A 305 -16.87 7.05 89.19
CA ILE A 305 -16.58 7.79 87.97
C ILE A 305 -17.86 8.46 87.47
N ALA A 306 -17.79 9.76 87.20
CA ALA A 306 -18.82 10.56 86.55
C ALA A 306 -18.44 10.79 85.08
N VAL A 307 -19.46 10.77 84.20
CA VAL A 307 -19.31 11.00 82.76
C VAL A 307 -20.34 12.04 82.35
N ASP A 308 -19.90 13.19 81.86
CA ASP A 308 -20.75 14.29 81.42
C ASP A 308 -20.17 15.01 80.19
N THR A 309 -20.72 16.18 79.84
CA THR A 309 -20.28 16.98 78.68
C THR A 309 -18.85 17.51 78.81
N ASN A 310 -18.29 17.58 80.01
CA ASN A 310 -16.94 18.04 80.29
C ASN A 310 -15.92 16.89 80.26
N GLY A 311 -16.38 15.63 80.28
CA GLY A 311 -15.55 14.44 80.07
C GLY A 311 -15.78 13.35 81.10
N VAL A 312 -14.70 12.65 81.46
CA VAL A 312 -14.69 11.55 82.43
C VAL A 312 -13.88 11.98 83.63
N ALA A 313 -14.50 11.98 84.81
CA ALA A 313 -13.86 12.41 86.04
C ALA A 313 -14.15 11.44 87.18
N ALA A 314 -13.28 11.42 88.20
CA ALA A 314 -13.65 10.84 89.48
C ALA A 314 -14.81 11.65 90.07
N HIS A 315 -15.72 10.96 90.77
CA HIS A 315 -16.78 11.61 91.52
C HIS A 315 -16.19 12.24 92.78
N ILE A 316 -16.06 13.57 92.75
CA ILE A 316 -15.50 14.38 93.82
C ILE A 316 -16.69 14.96 94.58
N ASP A 317 -16.86 14.54 95.83
CA ASP A 317 -17.94 15.03 96.70
C ASP A 317 -17.53 16.30 97.47
N GLU A 318 -16.29 16.75 97.27
CA GLU A 318 -15.65 17.90 97.93
C GLU A 318 -15.59 17.76 99.47
N SER A 319 -15.85 16.56 99.99
CA SER A 319 -15.91 16.27 101.42
C SER A 319 -14.97 15.14 101.81
N SER A 320 -15.11 13.97 101.18
CA SER A 320 -14.27 12.80 101.41
C SER A 320 -13.08 12.81 100.45
N ILE A 321 -13.33 13.19 99.20
CA ILE A 321 -12.36 13.32 98.12
C ILE A 321 -12.40 14.78 97.65
N VAL A 322 -11.24 15.42 97.63
CA VAL A 322 -11.09 16.84 97.27
C VAL A 322 -10.17 16.97 96.05
N TYR A 323 -10.54 17.85 95.13
CA TYR A 323 -9.73 18.20 93.97
C TYR A 323 -8.80 19.37 94.29
N ASP A 324 -7.50 19.15 94.19
CA ASP A 324 -6.48 20.18 94.38
C ASP A 324 -5.92 20.62 93.02
N SER A 325 -6.60 21.62 92.44
CA SER A 325 -6.18 22.24 91.18
C SER A 325 -4.89 23.07 91.32
N ALA A 326 -4.58 23.54 92.53
CA ALA A 326 -3.40 24.37 92.77
C ALA A 326 -2.09 23.56 92.78
N ASN A 327 -2.15 22.27 93.12
CA ASN A 327 -0.99 21.39 93.21
C ASN A 327 -0.94 20.30 92.11
N GLY A 328 -1.29 20.68 90.88
CA GLY A 328 -1.16 19.80 89.71
C GLY A 328 -2.30 18.82 89.54
N ASN A 329 -3.54 19.25 89.83
CA ASN A 329 -4.78 18.51 89.61
C ASN A 329 -4.83 17.16 90.35
N ARG A 330 -4.45 17.20 91.64
CA ARG A 330 -4.40 15.99 92.48
C ARG A 330 -5.78 15.71 93.09
N LEU A 331 -6.08 14.42 93.25
CA LEU A 331 -7.16 13.98 94.12
C LEU A 331 -6.56 13.68 95.50
N THR A 332 -7.03 14.39 96.53
CA THR A 332 -6.63 14.15 97.92
C THR A 332 -7.80 13.62 98.71
N VAL A 333 -7.50 12.83 99.74
CA VAL A 333 -8.49 12.54 100.79
C VAL A 333 -8.54 13.72 101.74
N SER A 334 -9.73 14.11 102.14
CA SER A 334 -9.90 15.07 103.23
C SER A 334 -9.52 14.43 104.57
N ALA A 335 -9.76 15.13 105.69
CA ALA A 335 -9.55 14.57 107.02
C ALA A 335 -10.33 13.25 107.15
N ILE A 336 -9.60 12.13 107.18
CA ILE A 336 -10.19 10.83 107.52
C ILE A 336 -10.51 10.93 109.01
N ASP A 337 -11.79 10.98 109.35
CA ASP A 337 -12.21 10.73 110.72
C ASP A 337 -11.85 9.28 111.02
N GLY A 338 -10.63 9.09 111.51
CA GLY A 338 -10.11 7.82 111.94
C GLY A 338 -10.90 7.43 113.17
N GLY A 339 -12.07 6.82 112.94
CA GLY A 339 -12.78 6.12 113.98
C GLY A 339 -11.76 5.30 114.75
N THR A 340 -11.70 5.51 116.06
CA THR A 340 -10.83 4.72 116.94
C THR A 340 -11.11 3.25 116.68
N PHE A 341 -10.10 2.52 116.19
CA PHE A 341 -10.12 1.05 116.17
C PHE A 341 -10.37 0.51 117.58
#